data_AF-A0A9X4QMC0-F1
#
_entry.id   AF-A0A9X4QMC0-F1
#
_cell.length_a   1.000
_cell.length_b   1.000
_cell.length_c   1.000
_cell.angle_alpha   90.00
_cell.angle_beta   90.00
_cell.angle_gamma   90.00
#
_symmetry.space_group_name_H-M   'P 1'
#
loop_
_entity.id
_entity.type
_entity.pdbx_description
1 polymer ?
#
loop_
_entity_poly.entity_id
_entity_poly.type
_entity_poly.pdbx_seq_one_letter_code
_entity_poly.pdbx_strand_id
1 'polypeptide(L)'
;MFVSVKVRLILLFAVPLLLFAGTAVYLLQLIGSNTNRLSDTLYETAYRSTVSVLSSDRDMQQALSDYLQIRYANLPAEEEKATLADYRSKVKTINAAIADAMDIMKQNGLEKLADPKSGQTISEIMVNFQNGFRVWSQQASVTLQQEKINPEQESVLLAKFRQGRDSVGAFGEIMTKYAEDETGQIRKDTKSTSTTVYVALIAIWIVFIGSGA
;
A
#
# COMPACT_ATOMS: atom_id res chain seq x y z
N MET A 1 -57.77 -32.95 5.38
CA MET A 1 -57.88 -31.51 5.08
C MET A 1 -57.27 -31.28 3.70
N PHE A 2 -58.09 -31.14 2.65
CA PHE A 2 -57.58 -31.02 1.28
C PHE A 2 -57.18 -29.56 1.01
N VAL A 3 -55.88 -29.32 0.90
CA VAL A 3 -55.33 -28.02 0.48
C VAL A 3 -55.80 -27.74 -0.95
N SER A 4 -56.38 -26.56 -1.21
CA SER A 4 -56.90 -26.21 -2.53
C SER A 4 -55.78 -26.19 -3.57
N VAL A 5 -56.11 -26.48 -4.83
CA VAL A 5 -55.15 -26.47 -5.96
C VAL A 5 -54.42 -25.11 -6.06
N LYS A 6 -55.13 -24.00 -5.76
CA LYS A 6 -54.53 -22.65 -5.72
C LYS A 6 -53.44 -22.54 -4.65
N VAL A 7 -53.71 -23.02 -3.44
CA VAL A 7 -52.73 -22.97 -2.34
C VAL A 7 -51.51 -23.86 -2.62
N ARG A 8 -51.70 -25.00 -3.28
CA ARG A 8 -50.58 -25.86 -3.73
C ARG A 8 -49.71 -25.18 -4.78
N LEU A 9 -50.31 -24.49 -5.75
CA LEU A 9 -49.58 -23.74 -6.79
C LEU A 9 -48.83 -22.54 -6.19
N ILE A 10 -49.45 -21.80 -5.27
CA ILE A 10 -48.80 -20.70 -4.54
C ILE A 10 -47.61 -21.23 -3.74
N LEU A 11 -47.75 -22.32 -2.98
CA LEU A 11 -46.65 -22.91 -2.22
C LEU A 11 -45.50 -23.39 -3.12
N LEU A 12 -45.81 -23.97 -4.28
CA LEU A 12 -44.81 -24.45 -5.25
C LEU A 12 -43.91 -23.32 -5.75
N PHE A 13 -44.43 -22.09 -5.86
CA PHE A 13 -43.65 -20.91 -6.25
C PHE A 13 -43.09 -20.13 -5.07
N ALA A 14 -43.87 -19.94 -4.00
CA ALA A 14 -43.48 -19.14 -2.85
C ALA A 14 -42.27 -19.72 -2.10
N VAL A 15 -42.19 -21.05 -1.95
CA VAL A 15 -41.09 -21.69 -1.22
C VAL A 15 -39.74 -21.50 -1.93
N PRO A 16 -39.58 -21.82 -3.24
CA PRO A 16 -38.34 -21.53 -3.96
C PRO A 16 -37.99 -20.03 -3.98
N LEU A 17 -39.00 -19.16 -4.08
CA LEU A 17 -38.80 -17.71 -4.17
C LEU A 17 -38.33 -17.11 -2.83
N LEU A 18 -38.85 -17.61 -1.70
CA LEU A 18 -38.35 -17.28 -0.37
C LEU A 18 -36.93 -17.81 -0.13
N LEU A 19 -36.64 -19.05 -0.54
CA LEU A 19 -35.28 -19.62 -0.44
C LEU A 19 -34.28 -18.83 -1.28
N PHE A 20 -34.67 -18.44 -2.50
CA PHE A 20 -33.87 -17.58 -3.37
C PHE A 20 -33.62 -16.21 -2.72
N ALA A 21 -34.67 -15.56 -2.19
CA ALA A 21 -34.54 -14.27 -1.52
C ALA A 21 -33.62 -14.37 -0.29
N GLY A 22 -33.78 -15.40 0.54
CA GLY A 22 -32.92 -15.66 1.69
C GLY A 22 -31.46 -15.88 1.30
N THR A 23 -31.22 -16.68 0.26
CA THR A 23 -29.87 -16.93 -0.26
C THR A 23 -29.24 -15.67 -0.83
N ALA A 24 -30.00 -14.87 -1.58
CA ALA A 24 -29.53 -13.60 -2.14
C ALA A 24 -29.13 -12.61 -1.04
N VAL A 25 -29.95 -12.47 0.01
CA VAL A 25 -29.62 -11.62 1.17
C VAL A 25 -28.38 -12.13 1.90
N TYR A 26 -28.28 -13.44 2.13
CA TYR A 26 -27.10 -14.06 2.75
C TYR A 26 -25.82 -13.81 1.93
N LEU A 27 -25.88 -14.01 0.61
CA LEU A 27 -24.75 -13.75 -0.28
C LEU A 27 -24.34 -12.28 -0.30
N LEU A 28 -25.29 -11.34 -0.28
CA LEU A 28 -24.99 -9.91 -0.18
C LEU A 28 -24.28 -9.55 1.14
N GLN A 29 -24.72 -10.12 2.25
CA GLN A 29 -24.04 -9.94 3.54
C GLN A 29 -22.62 -10.51 3.51
N LEU A 30 -22.45 -11.71 2.93
CA LEU A 30 -21.14 -12.35 2.78
C LEU A 30 -20.20 -11.53 1.88
N ILE A 31 -20.72 -11.00 0.77
CA ILE A 31 -19.96 -10.10 -0.12
C ILE A 31 -19.55 -8.84 0.64
N GLY A 32 -20.45 -8.20 1.38
CA GLY A 32 -20.12 -7.01 2.17
C GLY A 32 -19.05 -7.28 3.22
N SER A 33 -19.14 -8.39 3.95
CA SER A 33 -18.13 -8.80 4.94
C SER A 33 -16.76 -9.09 4.29
N ASN A 34 -16.75 -9.86 3.19
CA ASN A 34 -15.51 -10.16 2.46
C ASN A 34 -14.87 -8.91 1.86
N THR A 35 -15.69 -7.99 1.36
CA THR A 35 -15.26 -6.70 0.80
C THR A 35 -14.59 -5.83 1.85
N ASN A 36 -15.19 -5.73 3.05
CA ASN A 36 -14.58 -4.99 4.15
C ASN A 36 -13.24 -5.63 4.55
N ARG A 37 -13.20 -6.96 4.73
CA ARG A 37 -11.97 -7.67 5.07
C ARG A 37 -10.88 -7.51 4.01
N LEU A 38 -11.23 -7.58 2.73
CA LEU A 38 -10.30 -7.39 1.61
C LEU A 38 -9.79 -5.95 1.59
N SER A 39 -10.68 -4.98 1.79
CA SER A 39 -10.30 -3.56 1.87
C SER A 39 -9.35 -3.31 3.04
N ASP A 40 -9.62 -3.89 4.20
CA ASP A 40 -8.78 -3.77 5.39
C ASP A 40 -7.42 -4.43 5.17
N THR A 41 -7.38 -5.59 4.50
CA THR A 41 -6.13 -6.31 4.21
C THR A 41 -5.29 -5.55 3.17
N LEU A 42 -5.91 -5.01 2.12
CA LEU A 42 -5.26 -4.16 1.13
C LEU A 42 -4.71 -2.91 1.78
N TYR A 43 -5.53 -2.24 2.59
CA TYR A 43 -5.12 -1.07 3.34
C TYR A 43 -3.99 -1.41 4.29
N GLU A 44 -4.06 -2.51 5.04
CA GLU A 44 -3.00 -2.95 5.95
C GLU A 44 -1.71 -3.30 5.20
N THR A 45 -1.78 -3.94 4.04
CA THR A 45 -0.60 -4.30 3.23
C THR A 45 0.07 -3.07 2.65
N ALA A 46 -0.72 -2.17 2.06
CA ALA A 46 -0.22 -0.90 1.55
C ALA A 46 0.29 -0.01 2.69
N TYR A 47 -0.43 0.06 3.81
CA TYR A 47 -0.05 0.82 4.99
C TYR A 47 1.22 0.29 5.64
N ARG A 48 1.38 -1.03 5.81
CA ARG A 48 2.63 -1.62 6.35
C ARG A 48 3.81 -1.32 5.45
N SER A 49 3.64 -1.42 4.13
CA SER A 49 4.67 -1.07 3.15
C SER A 49 5.01 0.43 3.24
N THR A 50 4.00 1.29 3.29
CA THR A 50 4.16 2.75 3.42
C THR A 50 4.77 3.15 4.76
N VAL A 51 4.42 2.53 5.88
CA VAL A 51 4.99 2.82 7.21
C VAL A 51 6.45 2.40 7.28
N SER A 52 6.79 1.21 6.76
CA SER A 52 8.18 0.76 6.68
C SER A 52 9.03 1.74 5.84
N VAL A 53 8.50 2.19 4.70
CA VAL A 53 9.18 3.16 3.84
C VAL A 53 9.20 4.57 4.44
N LEU A 54 8.15 5.04 5.13
CA LEU A 54 8.12 6.32 5.84
C LEU A 54 9.09 6.35 7.03
N SER A 55 9.20 5.24 7.77
CA SER A 55 10.22 5.13 8.82
C SER A 55 11.63 5.23 8.22
N SER A 56 11.81 4.77 6.98
CA SER A 56 13.06 4.93 6.25
C SER A 56 13.36 6.38 5.91
N ASP A 57 12.39 7.26 5.62
CA ASP A 57 12.65 8.70 5.42
C ASP A 57 13.28 9.35 6.66
N ARG A 58 12.70 9.06 7.84
CA ARG A 58 13.23 9.56 9.11
C ARG A 58 14.65 9.02 9.36
N ASP A 59 14.85 7.74 9.17
CA ASP A 59 16.14 7.10 9.41
C ASP A 59 17.19 7.58 8.39
N MET A 60 16.79 7.92 7.16
CA MET A 60 17.65 8.57 6.16
C MET A 60 18.13 9.93 6.65
N GLN A 61 17.23 10.77 7.18
CA GLN A 61 17.61 12.07 7.75
C GLN A 61 18.59 11.91 8.91
N GLN A 62 18.35 10.95 9.79
CA GLN A 62 19.27 10.64 10.88
C GLN A 62 20.62 10.15 10.37
N ALA A 63 20.66 9.27 9.37
CA ALA A 63 21.90 8.84 8.76
C ALA A 63 22.68 10.00 8.10
N LEU A 64 21.98 10.97 7.48
CA LEU A 64 22.63 12.19 6.99
C LEU A 64 23.18 13.04 8.14
N SER A 65 22.42 13.18 9.23
CA SER A 65 22.88 13.90 10.43
C SER A 65 24.14 13.26 11.02
N ASP A 66 24.14 11.95 11.20
CA ASP A 66 25.29 11.18 11.71
C ASP A 66 26.51 11.37 10.80
N TYR A 67 26.31 11.30 9.48
CA TYR A 67 27.35 11.58 8.48
C TYR A 67 27.94 13.00 8.66
N LEU A 68 27.09 14.02 8.75
CA LEU A 68 27.54 15.40 8.91
C LEU A 68 28.24 15.63 10.26
N GLN A 69 27.79 14.99 11.34
CA GLN A 69 28.45 15.08 12.63
C GLN A 69 29.87 14.52 12.57
N ILE A 70 30.06 13.34 11.98
CA ILE A 70 31.40 12.75 11.83
C ILE A 70 32.29 13.66 10.95
N ARG A 71 31.74 14.25 9.89
CA ARG A 71 32.50 15.08 8.95
C ARG A 71 32.89 16.46 9.49
N TYR A 72 32.03 17.08 10.30
CA TYR A 72 32.15 18.50 10.62
C TYR A 72 32.21 18.82 12.12
N ALA A 73 31.74 17.95 13.01
CA ALA A 73 31.60 18.27 14.42
C ALA A 73 32.87 18.03 15.26
N ASN A 74 33.95 17.52 14.65
CA ASN A 74 35.22 17.20 15.32
C ASN A 74 35.00 16.44 16.65
N LEU A 75 34.31 15.30 16.53
CA LEU A 75 33.87 14.51 17.67
C LEU A 75 35.05 13.86 18.42
N PRO A 76 34.95 13.64 19.74
CA PRO A 76 35.85 12.73 20.45
C PRO A 76 35.83 11.33 19.82
N ALA A 77 36.97 10.62 19.83
CA ALA A 77 37.12 9.34 19.15
C ALA A 77 36.07 8.27 19.54
N GLU A 78 35.67 8.22 20.81
CA GLU A 78 34.63 7.29 21.27
C GLU A 78 33.24 7.67 20.73
N GLU A 79 32.93 8.97 20.67
CA GLU A 79 31.67 9.48 20.13
C GLU A 79 31.62 9.29 18.61
N GLU A 80 32.71 9.58 17.89
CA GLU A 80 32.83 9.33 16.46
C GLU A 80 32.56 7.87 16.11
N LYS A 81 33.14 6.94 16.89
CA LYS A 81 32.95 5.50 16.70
C LYS A 81 31.51 5.08 16.95
N ALA A 82 30.85 5.63 17.98
CA ALA A 82 29.45 5.37 18.25
C ALA A 82 28.54 5.89 17.12
N THR A 83 28.73 7.15 16.71
CA THR A 83 27.99 7.78 15.60
C THR A 83 28.19 7.04 14.29
N LEU A 84 29.40 6.53 14.02
CA LEU A 84 29.68 5.71 12.84
C LEU A 84 28.95 4.35 12.87
N ALA A 85 28.87 3.71 14.04
CA ALA A 85 28.13 2.47 14.20
C ALA A 85 26.62 2.70 13.98
N ASP A 86 26.10 3.78 14.54
CA ASP A 86 24.72 4.23 14.40
C ASP A 86 24.36 4.54 12.94
N TYR A 87 25.22 5.30 12.25
CA TYR A 87 25.10 5.56 10.81
C TYR A 87 24.99 4.24 10.01
N ARG A 88 25.91 3.30 10.23
CA ARG A 88 25.94 2.01 9.52
C ARG A 88 24.70 1.17 9.80
N SER A 89 24.25 1.16 11.05
CA SER A 89 23.02 0.46 11.46
C SER A 89 21.80 1.01 10.72
N LYS A 90 21.63 2.34 10.68
CA LYS A 90 20.52 2.99 9.98
C LYS A 90 20.55 2.71 8.48
N VAL A 91 21.72 2.86 7.83
CA VAL A 91 21.89 2.53 6.40
C VAL A 91 21.48 1.09 6.10
N LYS A 92 21.84 0.14 6.98
CA LYS A 92 21.44 -1.27 6.81
C LYS A 92 19.93 -1.45 6.92
N THR A 93 19.31 -0.87 7.95
CA THR A 93 17.86 -0.94 8.18
C THR A 93 17.07 -0.34 7.02
N ILE A 94 17.48 0.83 6.53
CA ILE A 94 16.85 1.51 5.38
C ILE A 94 16.93 0.63 4.13
N ASN A 95 18.10 0.07 3.83
CA ASN A 95 18.26 -0.79 2.65
C ASN A 95 17.42 -2.08 2.76
N ALA A 96 17.29 -2.66 3.96
CA ALA A 96 16.46 -3.84 4.19
C ALA A 96 14.97 -3.51 4.03
N ALA A 97 14.48 -2.44 4.66
CA ALA A 97 13.09 -2.01 4.57
C ALA A 97 12.66 -1.75 3.12
N ILE A 98 13.53 -1.10 2.34
CA ILE A 98 13.26 -0.80 0.93
C ILE A 98 13.30 -2.05 0.06
N ALA A 99 14.20 -3.00 0.34
CA ALA A 99 14.22 -4.29 -0.35
C ALA A 99 12.97 -5.12 -0.05
N ASP A 100 12.55 -5.18 1.22
CA ASP A 100 11.34 -5.89 1.63
C ASP A 100 10.09 -5.28 0.96
N ALA A 101 10.00 -3.95 0.91
CA ALA A 101 8.93 -3.25 0.19
C ALA A 101 8.93 -3.61 -1.30
N MET A 102 10.10 -3.66 -1.94
CA MET A 102 10.22 -4.07 -3.35
C MET A 102 9.72 -5.50 -3.58
N ASP A 103 10.10 -6.43 -2.70
CA ASP A 103 9.70 -7.83 -2.81
C ASP A 103 8.19 -7.99 -2.65
N ILE A 104 7.57 -7.26 -1.72
CA ILE A 104 6.11 -7.23 -1.56
C ILE A 104 5.46 -6.70 -2.85
N MET A 105 5.97 -5.61 -3.43
CA MET A 105 5.40 -5.05 -4.66
C MET A 105 5.51 -6.03 -5.83
N LYS A 106 6.64 -6.72 -5.94
CA LYS A 106 6.87 -7.74 -6.97
C LYS A 106 5.94 -8.94 -6.83
N GLN A 107 5.81 -9.47 -5.61
CA GLN A 107 4.95 -10.61 -5.33
C GLN A 107 3.48 -10.31 -5.63
N ASN A 108 3.06 -9.05 -5.50
CA ASN A 108 1.70 -8.60 -5.77
C ASN A 108 1.52 -8.01 -7.18
N GLY A 109 2.54 -8.02 -8.03
CA GLY A 109 2.47 -7.50 -9.41
C GLY A 109 2.30 -5.98 -9.50
N LEU A 110 2.66 -5.23 -8.46
CA LEU A 110 2.44 -3.79 -8.33
C LEU A 110 3.59 -2.95 -8.91
N GLU A 111 4.64 -3.58 -9.41
CA GLU A 111 5.87 -2.92 -9.92
C GLU A 111 5.60 -1.84 -11.00
N LYS A 112 4.53 -2.01 -11.77
CA LYS A 112 4.13 -1.11 -12.86
C LYS A 112 3.17 0.00 -12.44
N LEU A 113 2.75 0.04 -11.17
CA LEU A 113 1.97 1.16 -10.66
C LEU A 113 2.79 2.44 -10.81
N ALA A 114 2.17 3.45 -11.41
CA ALA A 114 2.82 4.72 -11.68
C ALA A 114 2.32 5.82 -10.74
N ASP A 115 3.23 6.71 -10.36
CA ASP A 115 2.89 7.97 -9.71
C ASP A 115 2.04 8.82 -10.66
N PRO A 116 0.84 9.25 -10.25
CA PRO A 116 0.00 10.11 -11.08
C PRO A 116 0.65 11.46 -11.43
N LYS A 117 1.58 11.94 -10.61
CA LYS A 117 2.23 13.24 -10.83
C LYS A 117 3.41 13.15 -11.78
N SER A 118 4.36 12.25 -11.50
CA SER A 118 5.59 12.11 -12.29
C SER A 118 5.48 11.11 -13.45
N GLY A 119 4.49 10.21 -13.43
CA GLY A 119 4.37 9.09 -14.36
C GLY A 119 5.38 7.97 -14.11
N GLN A 120 6.24 8.09 -13.08
CA GLN A 120 7.25 7.09 -12.77
C GLN A 120 6.61 5.87 -12.11
N THR A 121 7.01 4.70 -12.56
CA THR A 121 6.60 3.42 -11.97
C THR A 121 7.33 3.15 -10.65
N ILE A 122 6.76 2.28 -9.81
CA ILE A 122 7.43 1.77 -8.60
C ILE A 122 8.81 1.19 -8.94
N SER A 123 8.95 0.45 -10.04
CA SER A 123 10.25 -0.04 -10.51
C SER A 123 11.24 1.08 -10.80
N GLU A 124 10.82 2.13 -11.50
CA GLU A 124 11.69 3.28 -11.81
C GLU A 124 12.07 4.06 -10.56
N ILE A 125 11.12 4.27 -9.64
CA ILE A 125 11.36 4.89 -8.34
C ILE A 125 12.38 4.09 -7.54
N MET A 126 12.28 2.76 -7.57
CA MET A 126 13.24 1.90 -6.90
C MET A 126 14.64 1.98 -7.53
N VAL A 127 14.74 2.05 -8.85
CA VAL A 127 16.01 2.30 -9.54
C VAL A 127 16.58 3.66 -9.15
N ASN A 128 15.74 4.70 -9.02
CA ASN A 128 16.16 6.01 -8.56
C ASN A 128 16.65 6.00 -7.10
N PHE A 129 16.00 5.23 -6.22
CA PHE A 129 16.47 5.01 -4.86
C PHE A 129 17.86 4.37 -4.84
N GLN A 130 18.07 3.32 -5.64
CA GLN A 130 19.37 2.65 -5.74
C GLN A 130 20.45 3.61 -6.28
N ASN A 131 20.13 4.37 -7.33
CA ASN A 131 21.05 5.35 -7.92
C ASN A 131 21.26 6.60 -7.07
N GLY A 132 20.40 6.83 -6.08
CA GLY A 132 20.44 7.92 -5.11
C GLY A 132 21.04 7.46 -3.77
N PHE A 133 20.21 6.93 -2.88
CA PHE A 133 20.59 6.63 -1.50
C PHE A 133 21.64 5.51 -1.38
N ARG A 134 21.50 4.41 -2.15
CA ARG A 134 22.47 3.31 -2.05
C ARG A 134 23.85 3.77 -2.51
N VAL A 135 23.93 4.45 -3.66
CA VAL A 135 25.18 5.08 -4.13
C VAL A 135 25.70 6.11 -3.12
N TRP A 136 24.84 6.98 -2.59
CA TRP A 136 25.22 7.94 -1.54
C TRP A 136 25.85 7.23 -0.34
N SER A 137 25.22 6.18 0.20
CA SER A 137 25.70 5.50 1.41
C SER A 137 27.07 4.82 1.21
N GLN A 138 27.31 4.28 0.01
CA GLN A 138 28.60 3.70 -0.37
C GLN A 138 29.68 4.79 -0.47
N GLN A 139 29.38 5.87 -1.18
CA GLN A 139 30.33 6.97 -1.35
C GLN A 139 30.60 7.69 -0.02
N ALA A 140 29.56 7.96 0.78
CA ALA A 140 29.67 8.54 2.11
C ALA A 140 30.56 7.69 3.02
N SER A 141 30.42 6.35 3.00
CA SER A 141 31.29 5.44 3.77
C SER A 141 32.78 5.52 3.38
N VAL A 142 33.07 5.82 2.10
CA VAL A 142 34.44 6.08 1.62
C VAL A 142 34.90 7.47 2.04
N THR A 143 34.04 8.48 1.88
CA THR A 143 34.33 9.87 2.25
C THR A 143 34.63 10.00 3.74
N LEU A 144 33.95 9.26 4.62
CA LEU A 144 34.21 9.24 6.06
C LEU A 144 35.64 8.76 6.42
N GLN A 145 36.34 8.08 5.51
CA GLN A 145 37.74 7.66 5.72
C GLN A 145 38.75 8.73 5.23
N GLN A 146 38.28 9.81 4.62
CA GLN A 146 39.13 10.86 4.07
C GLN A 146 39.27 11.99 5.09
N GLU A 147 40.51 12.37 5.40
CA GLU A 147 40.81 13.46 6.34
C GLU A 147 40.39 14.84 5.81
N LYS A 148 40.38 15.02 4.48
CA LYS A 148 40.06 16.31 3.85
C LYS A 148 38.62 16.35 3.37
N ILE A 149 37.99 17.49 3.59
CA ILE A 149 36.66 17.79 3.06
C ILE A 149 36.83 18.37 1.66
N ASN A 150 36.16 17.74 0.68
CA ASN A 150 36.03 18.25 -0.68
C ASN A 150 34.59 18.78 -0.90
N PRO A 151 34.39 20.11 -0.95
CA PRO A 151 33.05 20.69 -1.08
C PRO A 151 32.27 20.23 -2.32
N GLU A 152 32.95 19.97 -3.44
CA GLU A 152 32.29 19.49 -4.67
C GLU A 152 31.76 18.08 -4.49
N GLN A 153 32.56 17.19 -3.89
CA GLN A 153 32.16 15.82 -3.56
C GLN A 153 31.00 15.79 -2.55
N GLU A 154 31.04 16.66 -1.52
CA GLU A 154 29.95 16.79 -0.54
C GLU A 154 28.64 17.26 -1.20
N SER A 155 28.72 18.20 -2.15
CA SER A 155 27.55 18.67 -2.90
C SER A 155 26.93 17.54 -3.73
N VAL A 156 27.76 16.75 -4.42
CA VAL A 156 27.31 15.58 -5.19
C VAL A 156 26.67 14.52 -4.28
N LEU A 157 27.27 14.24 -3.13
CA LEU A 157 26.72 13.33 -2.13
C LEU A 157 25.34 13.81 -1.65
N LEU A 158 25.21 15.08 -1.32
CA LEU A 158 23.94 15.64 -0.85
C LEU A 158 22.85 15.56 -1.93
N ALA A 159 23.20 15.79 -3.20
CA ALA A 159 22.27 15.61 -4.31
C ALA A 159 21.81 14.14 -4.44
N LYS A 160 22.72 13.18 -4.27
CA LYS A 160 22.41 11.75 -4.28
C LYS A 160 21.52 11.33 -3.12
N PHE A 161 21.78 11.86 -1.92
CA PHE A 161 20.92 11.66 -0.77
C PHE A 161 19.49 12.15 -1.04
N ARG A 162 19.34 13.38 -1.56
CA ARG A 162 18.03 13.97 -1.90
C ARG A 162 17.29 13.13 -2.94
N GLN A 163 17.96 12.71 -4.01
CA GLN A 163 17.38 11.82 -5.01
C GLN A 163 16.81 10.53 -4.39
N GLY A 164 17.56 9.92 -3.48
CA GLY A 164 17.09 8.72 -2.77
C GLY A 164 15.88 9.00 -1.88
N ARG A 165 15.89 10.14 -1.18
CA ARG A 165 14.80 10.58 -0.31
C ARG A 165 13.51 10.84 -1.09
N ASP A 166 13.62 11.55 -2.21
CA ASP A 166 12.49 11.87 -3.07
C ASP A 166 11.84 10.59 -3.61
N SER A 167 12.66 9.55 -3.86
CA SER A 167 12.17 8.23 -4.28
C SER A 167 11.36 7.54 -3.18
N VAL A 168 11.78 7.63 -1.91
CA VAL A 168 11.04 7.12 -0.75
C VAL A 168 9.70 7.83 -0.60
N GLY A 169 9.68 9.16 -0.77
CA GLY A 169 8.45 9.96 -0.77
C GLY A 169 7.48 9.54 -1.89
N ALA A 170 7.96 9.46 -3.13
CA ALA A 170 7.17 9.07 -4.28
C ALA A 170 6.57 7.66 -4.13
N PHE A 171 7.34 6.70 -3.60
CA PHE A 171 6.84 5.37 -3.28
C PHE A 171 5.66 5.42 -2.30
N GLY A 172 5.80 6.18 -1.21
CA GLY A 172 4.76 6.33 -0.20
C GLY A 172 3.47 6.95 -0.77
N GLU A 173 3.60 7.94 -1.66
CA GLU A 173 2.46 8.55 -2.34
C GLU A 173 1.72 7.56 -3.24
N ILE A 174 2.45 6.79 -4.08
CA ILE A 174 1.84 5.76 -4.94
C ILE A 174 1.07 4.75 -4.10
N MET A 175 1.69 4.21 -3.05
CA MET A 175 1.08 3.15 -2.25
C MET A 175 -0.14 3.62 -1.47
N THR A 176 -0.09 4.85 -0.94
CA THR A 176 -1.25 5.46 -0.29
C THR A 176 -2.40 5.62 -1.27
N LYS A 177 -2.13 6.16 -2.45
CA LYS A 177 -3.14 6.37 -3.47
C LYS A 177 -3.71 5.06 -4.01
N TYR A 178 -2.86 4.06 -4.26
CA TYR A 178 -3.31 2.74 -4.70
C TYR A 178 -4.27 2.11 -3.69
N ALA A 179 -3.96 2.20 -2.39
CA ALA A 179 -4.85 1.71 -1.34
C ALA A 179 -6.19 2.44 -1.33
N GLU A 180 -6.18 3.77 -1.46
CA GLU A 180 -7.40 4.58 -1.52
C GLU A 180 -8.27 4.26 -2.75
N ASP A 181 -7.64 4.16 -3.92
CA ASP A 181 -8.32 3.91 -5.19
C ASP A 181 -8.92 2.48 -5.22
N GLU A 182 -8.16 1.45 -4.84
CA GLU A 182 -8.65 0.07 -4.81
C GLU A 182 -9.76 -0.13 -3.79
N THR A 183 -9.60 0.38 -2.56
CA THR A 183 -10.65 0.27 -1.54
C THR A 183 -11.91 1.05 -1.94
N GLY A 184 -11.74 2.20 -2.58
CA GLY A 184 -12.84 2.99 -3.15
C GLY A 184 -13.59 2.22 -4.23
N GLN A 185 -12.87 1.60 -5.17
CA GLN A 185 -13.44 0.83 -6.27
C GLN A 185 -14.17 -0.42 -5.76
N ILE A 186 -13.55 -1.18 -4.86
CA ILE A 186 -14.14 -2.37 -4.21
C ILE A 186 -15.46 -2.03 -3.50
N ARG A 187 -15.51 -0.91 -2.77
CA ARG A 187 -16.74 -0.42 -2.11
C ARG A 187 -17.82 -0.02 -3.12
N LYS A 188 -17.44 0.65 -4.21
CA LYS A 188 -18.36 1.09 -5.25
C LYS A 188 -19.00 -0.11 -5.96
N ASP A 189 -18.20 -1.11 -6.33
CA ASP A 189 -18.67 -2.32 -7.01
C ASP A 189 -19.59 -3.16 -6.10
N THR A 190 -19.27 -3.24 -4.82
CA THR A 190 -20.13 -3.90 -3.82
C THR A 190 -21.47 -3.20 -3.66
N LYS A 191 -21.46 -1.86 -3.59
CA LYS A 191 -22.70 -1.06 -3.51
C LYS A 191 -23.54 -1.25 -4.77
N SER A 192 -22.94 -1.16 -5.96
CA SER A 192 -23.64 -1.33 -7.23
C SER A 192 -24.26 -2.73 -7.35
N THR A 193 -23.49 -3.77 -6.98
CA THR A 193 -23.98 -5.16 -6.99
C THR A 193 -25.16 -5.33 -6.04
N SER A 194 -25.07 -4.78 -4.84
CA SER A 194 -26.15 -4.81 -3.85
C SER A 194 -27.42 -4.14 -4.38
N THR A 195 -27.29 -2.94 -4.96
CA THR A 195 -28.42 -2.23 -5.56
C THR A 195 -29.08 -3.05 -6.67
N THR A 196 -28.30 -3.62 -7.60
CA THR A 196 -28.83 -4.44 -8.69
C THR A 196 -29.59 -5.67 -8.18
N VAL A 197 -29.05 -6.37 -7.17
CA VAL A 197 -29.72 -7.54 -6.59
C VAL A 197 -31.00 -7.15 -5.87
N TYR A 198 -31.02 -6.06 -5.10
CA TYR A 198 -32.25 -5.59 -4.44
C TYR A 198 -33.32 -5.18 -5.45
N VAL A 199 -32.95 -4.47 -6.52
CA VAL A 199 -33.90 -4.10 -7.59
C VAL A 199 -34.47 -5.35 -8.27
N ALA A 200 -33.64 -6.35 -8.55
CA ALA A 200 -34.09 -7.62 -9.12
C ALA A 200 -35.05 -8.37 -8.18
N LEU A 201 -34.74 -8.44 -6.88
CA LEU A 201 -35.63 -9.05 -5.89
C LEU A 201 -36.98 -8.34 -5.82
N ILE A 202 -37.00 -6.99 -5.75
CA ILE A 202 -38.24 -6.20 -5.73
C ILE A 202 -39.06 -6.45 -7.00
N ALA A 203 -38.43 -6.45 -8.18
CA ALA A 203 -39.12 -6.71 -9.43
C ALA A 203 -39.77 -8.11 -9.46
N ILE A 204 -39.06 -9.14 -8.99
CA ILE A 204 -39.59 -10.51 -8.88
C ILE A 204 -40.81 -10.55 -7.95
N TRP A 205 -40.75 -9.89 -6.79
CA TRP A 205 -41.88 -9.84 -5.85
C TRP A 205 -43.08 -9.07 -6.39
N ILE A 206 -42.87 -7.97 -7.13
CA ILE A 206 -43.94 -7.22 -7.80
C ILE A 206 -44.65 -8.09 -8.82
N VAL A 207 -43.89 -8.83 -9.66
CA VAL A 207 -44.47 -9.75 -10.66
C VAL A 207 -45.24 -10.88 -9.97
N PHE A 208 -44.69 -11.45 -8.90
CA PHE A 208 -45.34 -12.52 -8.14
C PHE A 208 -46.69 -12.07 -7.56
N ILE A 209 -46.72 -10.95 -6.85
CA ILE A 209 -47.96 -10.38 -6.28
C ILE A 209 -48.94 -9.93 -7.38
N GLY A 210 -48.43 -9.28 -8.43
CA GLY A 210 -49.24 -8.80 -9.55
C GLY A 210 -49.87 -9.89 -10.41
N SER A 211 -49.30 -11.11 -10.40
CA SER A 211 -49.85 -12.27 -11.10
C SER A 211 -51.09 -12.90 -10.42
N GLY A 212 -51.52 -12.36 -9.27
CA GLY A 212 -52.69 -12.84 -8.53
C GLY A 212 -52.38 -14.04 -7.62
N ALA A 213 -51.11 -14.22 -7.24
CA ALA A 213 -50.68 -15.12 -6.17
C ALA A 213 -51.01 -14.56 -4.78
#